data_AF-A0A7J4ST84-F1
#
_entry.id   AF-A0A7J4ST84-F1
#
_cell.length_a   1.000
_cell.length_b   1.000
_cell.length_c   1.000
_cell.angle_alpha   90.00
_cell.angle_beta   90.00
_cell.angle_gamma   90.00
#
_symmetry.space_group_name_H-M   'P 1'
#
loop_
_entity.id
_entity.type
_entity.pdbx_description
1 polymer ?
#
loop_
_entity_poly.entity_id
_entity_poly.type
_entity_poly.pdbx_seq_one_letter_code
_entity_poly.pdbx_strand_id
1 'polypeptide(L)' 'MYICMQCNNEMKSLEEKFVRCSYCGCRILFKKRPPLAKEVSTD' A
#
# COMPACT_ATOMS: atom_id res chain seq x y z
N MET A 1 -4.57 1.58 3.19
CA MET A 1 -3.97 2.00 1.91
C MET A 1 -3.03 0.91 1.44
N TYR A 2 -3.17 0.49 0.20
CA TYR A 2 -2.30 -0.50 -0.43
C TYR A 2 -1.42 0.18 -1.48
N ILE A 3 -0.18 -0.26 -1.62
CA ILE A 3 0.77 0.20 -2.63
C ILE A 3 1.08 -0.95 -3.55
N CYS A 4 0.96 -0.76 -4.87
CA CYS A 4 1.37 -1.78 -5.82
C CYS A 4 2.89 -1.91 -5.91
N MET A 5 3.42 -3.13 -5.87
CA MET A 5 4.85 -3.40 -6.03
C MET A 5 5.44 -2.86 -7.34
N GLN A 6 4.66 -2.88 -8.42
CA GLN A 6 5.20 -2.60 -9.76
C GLN A 6 5.05 -1.14 -10.19
N CYS A 7 3.87 -0.54 -10.01
CA CYS A 7 3.62 0.85 -10.42
C CYS A 7 3.69 1.85 -9.26
N ASN A 8 3.89 1.38 -8.02
CA ASN A 8 3.90 2.19 -6.81
C ASN A 8 2.65 3.05 -6.57
N ASN A 9 1.56 2.82 -7.31
CA ASN A 9 0.31 3.55 -7.10
C ASN A 9 -0.34 3.16 -5.77
N GLU A 10 -0.84 4.17 -5.07
CA GLU A 10 -1.63 4.02 -3.86
C GLU A 10 -3.10 3.75 -4.19
N MET A 11 -3.64 2.69 -3.62
CA MET A 11 -5.05 2.31 -3.72
C MET A 11 -5.68 2.32 -2.33
N LYS A 12 -6.82 3.00 -2.21
CA LYS A 12 -7.54 3.10 -0.93
C LYS A 12 -8.34 1.84 -0.62
N SER A 13 -8.99 1.27 -1.63
CA SER A 13 -9.80 0.05 -1.55
C SER A 13 -9.31 -0.99 -2.55
N LEU A 14 -9.56 -2.25 -2.22
CA LEU A 14 -9.43 -3.38 -3.14
C LEU A 14 -10.83 -3.91 -3.42
N GLU A 15 -11.07 -4.35 -4.65
CA GLU A 15 -12.28 -5.10 -4.97
C GLU A 15 -12.22 -6.45 -4.25
N GLU A 16 -13.24 -6.79 -3.46
CA GLU A 16 -13.28 -8.01 -2.64
C GLU A 16 -13.08 -9.30 -3.44
N LYS A 17 -13.38 -9.26 -4.75
CA LYS A 17 -13.29 -10.41 -5.65
C LYS A 17 -11.88 -10.65 -6.17
N PHE A 18 -11.03 -9.62 -6.30
CA PHE A 18 -9.71 -9.74 -6.91
C PHE A 18 -8.67 -8.84 -6.25
N VAL A 19 -7.61 -9.46 -5.75
CA VAL A 19 -6.43 -8.75 -5.24
C VAL A 19 -5.51 -8.42 -6.42
N ARG A 20 -5.81 -7.34 -7.13
CA ARG A 20 -5.01 -6.82 -8.25
C ARG A 20 -4.94 -5.30 -8.23
N CYS A 21 -3.85 -4.75 -8.75
CA CYS A 21 -3.75 -3.34 -9.03
C CYS A 21 -4.65 -2.97 -10.21
N SER A 22 -5.49 -1.95 -10.03
CA SER A 22 -6.41 -1.44 -11.06
C SER A 22 -5.69 -0.79 -12.25
N TYR A 23 -4.42 -0.41 -12.10
CA TYR A 23 -3.66 0.29 -13.14
C TYR A 23 -2.78 -0.65 -13.98
N CYS A 24 -2.02 -1.54 -13.34
CA CYS A 24 -1.03 -2.39 -14.03
C CYS A 24 -1.36 -3.88 -14.00
N GLY A 25 -2.42 -4.30 -13.31
CA GLY A 25 -2.80 -5.71 -13.20
C GLY A 25 -1.91 -6.58 -12.30
N CYS A 26 -0.86 -6.01 -11.71
CA CYS A 26 0.01 -6.72 -10.75
C CYS A 26 -0.79 -7.19 -9.52
N ARG A 27 -0.48 -8.38 -9.00
CA ARG A 27 -1.19 -9.02 -7.88
C ARG A 27 -0.48 -8.89 -6.53
N ILE A 28 0.67 -8.20 -6.50
CA ILE A 28 1.46 -8.00 -5.29
C ILE A 28 1.24 -6.59 -4.77
N LEU A 29 0.69 -6.48 -3.56
CA LEU A 29 0.28 -5.23 -2.93
C LEU A 29 0.81 -5.16 -1.49
N PHE A 30 1.37 -4.02 -1.11
CA PHE A 30 1.85 -3.75 0.24
C PHE A 30 0.84 -2.95 1.04
N LYS A 31 0.56 -3.37 2.27
CA LYS A 31 -0.24 -2.57 3.21
C LYS A 31 0.63 -1.45 3.77
N LYS A 32 0.25 -0.20 3.52
CA LYS A 32 0.91 0.97 4.12
C LYS A 32 0.74 0.91 5.62
N ARG A 33 1.86 1.04 6.35
CA ARG A 33 1.82 1.12 7.81
C ARG A 33 1.11 2.42 8.20
N PRO A 34 0.21 2.40 9.21
CA PRO A 34 -0.32 3.64 9.74
C PRO A 34 0.85 4.48 10.28
N PRO A 35 0.79 5.82 10.15
CA PRO A 35 1.79 6.69 10.76
C PRO A 35 1.67 6.53 12.27
N LEU A 36 2.67 5.88 12.88
CA LEU A 36 2.85 5.89 14.32
C LEU A 36 3.67 7.13 14.62
N ALA A 37 3.08 8.10 15.33
CA ALA A 37 3.85 9.17 15.93
C ALA A 37 4.80 8.51 16.95
N LYS A 38 6.07 8.43 16.57
CA LYS A 38 7.13 7.97 17.45
C LYS A 38 8.02 9.16 17.73
N GLU A 39 8.17 9.50 19.00
CA GLU A 39 9.23 10.39 19.42
C GLU A 39 10.55 9.64 19.21
N VAL A 40 11.39 10.17 18.31
CA VAL A 40 12.72 9.62 18.04
C VAL A 40 13.68 10.53 18.79
N SER A 41 14.28 10.03 19.88
CA SER A 41 15.38 10.73 20.54
C SER A 41 16.62 10.60 19.67
N THR A 42 17.09 11.72 19.13
CA THR A 42 18.45 11.84 18.60
C THR A 42 19.32 12.39 19.72
N ASP A 43 20.26 11.59 20.22
CA ASP A 43 21.36 12.05 21.08
C ASP A 43 22.24 13.09 20.34
#